data_AF-A0A9R0VK93-F1
#
_entry.id   AF-A0A9R0VK93-F1
#
_cell.length_a   1.000
_cell.length_b   1.000
_cell.length_c   1.000
_cell.angle_alpha   90.00
_cell.angle_beta   90.00
_cell.angle_gamma   90.00
#
_symmetry.space_group_name_H-M   'P 1'
#
loop_
_entity.id
_entity.type
_entity.pdbx_description
1 polymer ?
#
loop_
_entity_poly.entity_id
_entity_poly.type
_entity_poly.pdbx_seq_one_letter_code
_entity_poly.pdbx_strand_id
1 'polypeptide(L)'
;MRPSVMRSAAQLLRRRNYSSASGQQARKVAILGAAGGIGQPLSLLMKLNPLVSSLSLYDIAATPGVAADVSHINSPALVKGFMADDQLAEALDGADLVIIPAGVPRKPGMTRDDLFNINAGIVKNLCTAIAKYCPNALVNMISNPVNSTVPIAAEVFKKAGTYDEKRLFGVTTLDVVRARTFYAGKANVDVNTVDVPVVGGHAGITILPLFSQVRLGKNGVEEVLGLGQLTQFEKDGLEALKGELKSSIEKGVAFTNANAPDIRFSSFQYDSFGDSLADTGNFPFLYGNDSREPALRTPYGETFFRRATGRFSDGRLIVDFIADTMGLPFVRPYLSGRTAEDFASGANFAVGGAMALGPDFFRGRGVPMGDRMHLDVEMKWFHDLLDLLCPADRY
;
A
#
# COMPACT_ATOMS: atom_id res chain seq x y z
N MET A 1 -31.99 56.02 -12.35
CA MET A 1 -30.81 55.36 -11.75
C MET A 1 -31.25 54.02 -11.19
N ARG A 2 -30.65 52.93 -11.72
CA ARG A 2 -30.61 51.51 -11.31
C ARG A 2 -31.73 50.91 -10.43
N PRO A 3 -32.46 49.87 -10.91
CA PRO A 3 -33.14 48.90 -10.07
C PRO A 3 -32.15 47.79 -9.63
N SER A 4 -32.13 47.49 -8.33
CA SER A 4 -31.44 46.33 -7.76
C SER A 4 -32.41 45.13 -7.70
N VAL A 5 -31.88 44.00 -8.15
CA VAL A 5 -32.56 42.72 -8.35
C VAL A 5 -32.79 42.03 -7.01
N MET A 6 -34.03 41.79 -6.61
CA MET A 6 -34.37 40.72 -5.66
C MET A 6 -34.98 39.55 -6.44
N ARG A 7 -34.18 38.51 -6.67
CA ARG A 7 -34.64 37.19 -7.12
C ARG A 7 -34.61 36.21 -5.95
N SER A 8 -35.80 35.73 -5.61
CA SER A 8 -36.16 34.36 -5.16
C SER A 8 -35.25 33.66 -4.13
N ALA A 9 -35.70 33.67 -2.88
CA ALA A 9 -35.22 32.84 -1.78
C ALA A 9 -35.76 31.40 -1.87
N ALA A 10 -35.29 30.63 -2.87
CA ALA A 10 -35.65 29.22 -3.00
C ALA A 10 -34.49 28.39 -3.57
N GLN A 11 -33.37 28.24 -2.84
CA GLN A 11 -32.32 27.29 -3.24
C GLN A 11 -31.26 26.89 -2.20
N LEU A 12 -31.56 26.86 -0.90
CA LEU A 12 -30.58 26.42 0.12
C LEU A 12 -31.11 25.40 1.12
N LEU A 13 -31.83 24.38 0.66
CA LEU A 13 -31.98 23.12 1.40
C LEU A 13 -30.82 22.18 1.05
N ARG A 14 -29.63 22.52 1.53
CA ARG A 14 -28.49 21.60 1.59
C ARG A 14 -28.86 20.51 2.59
N ARG A 15 -29.06 19.27 2.11
CA ARG A 15 -29.18 18.08 2.95
C ARG A 15 -27.98 18.03 3.89
N ARG A 16 -28.19 18.40 5.16
CA ARG A 16 -27.28 18.05 6.26
C ARG A 16 -27.45 16.56 6.49
N ASN A 17 -26.51 15.77 5.98
CA ASN A 17 -26.32 14.42 6.49
C ASN A 17 -25.92 14.56 7.95
N TYR A 18 -26.84 14.20 8.85
CA TYR A 18 -26.50 13.95 10.24
C TYR A 18 -25.62 12.71 10.26
N SER A 19 -24.32 12.88 10.42
CA SER A 19 -23.42 11.79 10.78
C SER A 19 -23.79 11.33 12.18
N SER A 20 -24.59 10.27 12.27
CA SER A 20 -24.85 9.54 13.50
C SER A 20 -23.53 8.93 14.00
N ALA A 21 -23.04 9.41 15.14
CA ALA A 21 -21.90 8.92 15.91
C ALA A 21 -20.57 8.78 15.13
N SER A 22 -19.49 9.36 15.64
CA SER A 22 -18.15 9.01 15.22
C SER A 22 -17.90 7.52 15.56
N GLY A 23 -18.22 6.62 14.64
CA GLY A 23 -17.68 5.27 14.66
C GLY A 23 -16.16 5.42 14.66
N GLN A 24 -15.53 5.11 15.78
CA GLN A 24 -14.08 5.10 15.90
C GLN A 24 -13.57 4.20 14.78
N GLN A 25 -12.92 4.80 13.79
CA GLN A 25 -12.56 4.12 12.55
C GLN A 25 -11.73 2.89 12.92
N ALA A 26 -12.27 1.70 12.66
CA ALA A 26 -11.64 0.43 13.01
C ALA A 26 -10.22 0.42 12.43
N ARG A 27 -9.20 0.32 13.28
CA ARG A 27 -7.79 0.26 12.86
C ARG A 27 -7.26 -1.16 12.99
N LYS A 28 -6.76 -1.71 11.88
CA LYS A 28 -5.98 -2.94 11.87
C LYS A 28 -4.50 -2.60 12.03
N VAL A 29 -3.86 -3.17 13.05
CA VAL A 29 -2.43 -3.05 13.31
C VAL A 29 -1.76 -4.41 13.08
N ALA A 30 -0.67 -4.44 12.34
CA ALA A 30 0.19 -5.62 12.20
C ALA A 30 1.52 -5.41 12.92
N ILE A 31 1.96 -6.38 13.73
CA ILE A 31 3.27 -6.39 14.38
C ILE A 31 4.10 -7.50 13.75
N LEU A 32 5.19 -7.14 13.06
CA LEU A 32 6.11 -8.07 12.43
C LEU A 32 7.34 -8.29 13.31
N GLY A 33 7.49 -9.50 13.85
CA GLY A 33 8.44 -9.81 14.93
C GLY A 33 7.76 -9.87 16.30
N ALA A 34 6.49 -10.30 16.36
CA ALA A 34 5.64 -10.28 17.54
C ALA A 34 6.07 -11.26 18.64
N ALA A 35 6.79 -12.34 18.32
CA ALA A 35 7.29 -13.30 19.30
C ALA A 35 8.64 -12.88 19.92
N GLY A 36 9.29 -11.85 19.36
CA GLY A 36 10.54 -11.30 19.90
C GLY A 36 10.38 -10.56 21.23
N GLY A 37 11.52 -10.27 21.88
CA GLY A 37 11.53 -9.61 23.20
C GLY A 37 10.91 -8.20 23.23
N ILE A 38 10.89 -7.49 22.10
CA ILE A 38 10.13 -6.23 21.96
C ILE A 38 8.70 -6.51 21.52
N GLY A 39 8.51 -7.48 20.62
CA GLY A 39 7.21 -7.81 20.04
C GLY A 39 6.15 -8.22 21.06
N GLN A 40 6.51 -9.05 22.04
CA GLN A 40 5.55 -9.52 23.04
C GLN A 40 4.98 -8.39 23.91
N PRO A 41 5.79 -7.57 24.63
CA PRO A 41 5.25 -6.46 25.42
C PRO A 41 4.57 -5.40 24.53
N LEU A 42 5.04 -5.18 23.30
CA LEU A 42 4.39 -4.28 22.37
C LEU A 42 2.99 -4.79 21.97
N SER A 43 2.85 -6.08 21.72
CA SER A 43 1.57 -6.72 21.39
C SER A 43 0.56 -6.58 22.53
N LEU A 44 1.02 -6.76 23.77
CA LEU A 44 0.23 -6.50 24.98
C LEU A 44 -0.26 -5.04 25.05
N LEU A 45 0.63 -4.07 24.86
CA LEU A 45 0.26 -2.65 24.89
C LEU A 45 -0.71 -2.27 23.76
N MET A 46 -0.51 -2.84 22.57
CA MET A 46 -1.41 -2.59 21.43
C MET A 46 -2.79 -3.22 21.63
N LYS A 47 -2.89 -4.40 22.26
CA LYS A 47 -4.16 -5.02 22.64
C LYS A 47 -4.95 -4.16 23.63
N LEU A 48 -4.29 -3.42 24.51
CA LEU A 48 -4.94 -2.54 25.48
C LEU A 48 -5.34 -1.17 24.88
N ASN A 49 -4.93 -0.87 23.65
CA ASN A 49 -5.20 0.43 23.04
C ASN A 49 -6.63 0.47 22.45
N PRO A 50 -7.51 1.39 22.90
CA PRO A 50 -8.89 1.47 22.42
C PRO A 50 -9.02 1.90 20.96
N LEU A 51 -7.96 2.42 20.34
CA LEU A 51 -7.93 2.79 18.93
C LEU A 51 -7.71 1.58 18.01
N VAL A 52 -7.30 0.44 18.57
CA VAL A 52 -7.01 -0.79 17.81
C VAL A 52 -8.24 -1.67 17.83
N SER A 53 -8.75 -2.04 16.66
CA SER A 53 -9.87 -2.97 16.54
C SER A 53 -9.42 -4.37 16.13
N SER A 54 -8.31 -4.47 15.41
CA SER A 54 -7.73 -5.74 14.97
C SER A 54 -6.20 -5.70 15.09
N LEU A 55 -5.62 -6.77 15.61
CA LEU A 55 -4.20 -6.92 15.86
C LEU A 55 -3.70 -8.23 15.23
N SER A 56 -2.97 -8.09 14.12
CA SER A 56 -2.22 -9.18 13.50
C SER A 56 -0.85 -9.30 14.14
N LEU A 57 -0.54 -10.45 14.71
CA LEU A 57 0.78 -10.77 15.24
C LEU A 57 1.47 -11.69 14.25
N TYR A 58 2.62 -11.30 13.72
CA TYR A 58 3.42 -12.10 12.80
C TYR A 58 4.81 -12.35 13.36
N ASP A 59 5.32 -13.56 13.19
CA ASP A 59 6.72 -13.92 13.41
C ASP A 59 7.07 -15.18 12.61
N ILE A 60 8.36 -15.50 12.48
CA ILE A 60 8.79 -16.74 11.83
C ILE A 60 8.47 -17.98 12.67
N ALA A 61 8.29 -17.81 13.99
CA ALA A 61 8.01 -18.90 14.92
C ALA A 61 7.28 -18.41 16.18
N ALA A 62 6.62 -19.34 16.88
CA ALA A 62 6.01 -19.16 18.20
C ALA A 62 4.85 -18.13 18.31
N THR A 63 4.43 -17.52 17.20
CA THR A 63 3.37 -16.50 17.18
C THR A 63 1.98 -16.99 17.64
N PRO A 64 1.52 -18.22 17.31
CA PRO A 64 0.20 -18.68 17.74
C PRO A 64 0.03 -18.71 19.27
N GLY A 65 1.10 -19.06 20.00
CA GLY A 65 1.10 -19.04 21.47
C GLY A 65 0.98 -17.62 22.03
N VAL A 66 1.74 -16.68 21.46
CA VAL A 66 1.67 -15.25 21.84
C VAL A 66 0.29 -14.68 21.55
N ALA A 67 -0.30 -14.99 20.40
CA ALA A 67 -1.62 -14.53 20.03
C ALA A 67 -2.70 -15.09 20.96
N ALA A 68 -2.64 -16.37 21.32
CA ALA A 68 -3.56 -16.98 22.27
C ALA A 68 -3.50 -16.27 23.63
N ASP A 69 -2.30 -16.03 24.16
CA ASP A 69 -2.10 -15.34 25.43
C ASP A 69 -2.68 -13.91 25.42
N VAL A 70 -2.32 -13.12 24.41
CA VAL A 70 -2.81 -11.73 24.25
C VAL A 70 -4.33 -11.69 23.97
N SER A 71 -4.90 -12.72 23.32
CA SER A 71 -6.34 -12.77 23.00
C SER A 71 -7.25 -12.88 24.23
N HIS A 72 -6.76 -13.44 25.33
CA HIS A 72 -7.54 -13.59 26.57
C HIS A 72 -7.79 -12.27 27.32
N ILE A 73 -7.10 -11.21 26.94
CA ILE A 73 -7.30 -9.88 27.52
C ILE A 73 -8.67 -9.34 27.09
N ASN A 74 -9.48 -8.95 28.06
CA ASN A 74 -10.86 -8.49 27.92
C ASN A 74 -10.98 -7.05 27.36
N SER A 75 -10.21 -6.73 26.32
CA SER A 75 -10.36 -5.50 25.53
C SER A 75 -11.00 -5.79 24.16
N PRO A 76 -11.57 -4.78 23.47
CA PRO A 76 -12.30 -5.00 22.21
C PRO A 76 -11.47 -5.49 21.02
N ALA A 77 -10.15 -5.25 20.99
CA ALA A 77 -9.32 -5.56 19.82
C ALA A 77 -9.26 -7.08 19.56
N LEU A 78 -9.58 -7.52 18.34
CA LEU A 78 -9.44 -8.92 17.94
C LEU A 78 -7.97 -9.24 17.65
N VAL A 79 -7.48 -10.39 18.11
CA VAL A 79 -6.08 -10.79 17.94
C VAL A 79 -6.01 -12.04 17.09
N LYS A 80 -5.14 -12.05 16.08
CA LYS A 80 -4.82 -13.24 15.28
C LYS A 80 -3.31 -13.39 15.13
N GLY A 81 -2.82 -14.61 15.35
CA GLY A 81 -1.42 -14.97 15.15
C GLY A 81 -1.20 -15.56 13.77
N PHE A 82 -0.07 -15.19 13.17
CA PHE A 82 0.40 -15.62 11.86
C PHE A 82 1.86 -16.05 12.00
N MET A 83 2.22 -17.14 11.35
CA MET A 83 3.54 -17.76 11.46
C MET A 83 4.02 -18.22 10.10
N ALA A 84 5.34 -18.15 9.88
CA ALA A 84 6.00 -18.52 8.64
C ALA A 84 5.62 -17.65 7.43
N ASP A 85 6.44 -17.71 6.38
CA ASP A 85 6.39 -16.76 5.26
C ASP A 85 5.08 -16.84 4.44
N ASP A 86 4.39 -17.99 4.45
CA ASP A 86 3.12 -18.21 3.74
C ASP A 86 1.96 -17.43 4.37
N GLN A 87 2.02 -17.15 5.67
CA GLN A 87 0.96 -16.41 6.38
C GLN A 87 1.22 -14.90 6.46
N LEU A 88 2.37 -14.41 5.97
CA LEU A 88 2.72 -12.99 6.01
C LEU A 88 1.74 -12.12 5.21
N ALA A 89 1.23 -12.62 4.08
CA ALA A 89 0.25 -11.91 3.26
C ALA A 89 -1.04 -11.65 4.04
N GLU A 90 -1.57 -12.67 4.72
CA GLU A 90 -2.80 -12.58 5.50
C GLU A 90 -2.63 -11.68 6.74
N ALA A 91 -1.44 -11.70 7.35
CA ALA A 91 -1.11 -10.82 8.47
C ALA A 91 -1.22 -9.34 8.07
N LEU A 92 -0.75 -9.00 6.86
CA LEU A 92 -0.65 -7.64 6.33
C LEU A 92 -1.92 -7.13 5.65
N ASP A 93 -2.77 -8.02 5.12
CA ASP A 93 -3.97 -7.65 4.36
C ASP A 93 -4.84 -6.62 5.09
N GLY A 94 -5.15 -5.48 4.48
CA GLY A 94 -5.96 -4.43 5.10
C GLY A 94 -5.37 -3.77 6.35
N ALA A 95 -4.07 -3.89 6.63
CA ALA A 95 -3.43 -3.19 7.74
C ALA A 95 -3.39 -1.66 7.52
N ASP A 96 -3.78 -0.89 8.54
CA ASP A 96 -3.63 0.57 8.58
C ASP A 96 -2.24 0.99 9.07
N LEU A 97 -1.68 0.20 9.99
CA LEU A 97 -0.39 0.43 10.64
C LEU A 97 0.38 -0.87 10.73
N VAL A 98 1.63 -0.87 10.27
CA VAL A 98 2.57 -1.98 10.41
C VAL A 98 3.72 -1.52 11.31
N ILE A 99 3.97 -2.26 12.38
CA ILE A 99 5.07 -2.00 13.31
C ILE A 99 6.09 -3.13 13.16
N ILE A 100 7.36 -2.78 12.96
CA ILE A 100 8.43 -3.74 12.64
C ILE A 100 9.48 -3.74 13.75
N PRO A 101 9.25 -4.46 14.87
CA PRO A 101 10.29 -4.78 15.85
C PRO A 101 11.18 -5.96 15.44
N ALA A 102 10.87 -6.66 14.35
CA ALA A 102 11.64 -7.81 13.87
C ALA A 102 13.13 -7.50 13.73
N GLY A 103 13.97 -8.43 14.16
CA GLY A 103 15.41 -8.29 14.07
C GLY A 103 16.09 -9.21 15.07
N VAL A 104 17.35 -9.49 14.80
CA VAL A 104 18.18 -10.30 15.69
C VAL A 104 18.85 -9.36 16.69
N PRO A 105 18.77 -9.62 18.01
CA PRO A 105 19.55 -8.86 18.98
C PRO A 105 21.03 -9.18 18.81
N ARG A 106 21.90 -8.22 19.13
CA ARG A 106 23.35 -8.43 19.07
C ARG A 106 23.76 -9.58 19.99
N LYS A 107 24.35 -10.64 19.43
CA LYS A 107 24.91 -11.76 20.20
C LYS A 107 26.42 -11.54 20.46
N PRO A 108 26.97 -12.10 21.55
CA PRO A 108 28.41 -12.12 21.77
C PRO A 108 29.14 -12.73 20.55
N GLY A 109 30.22 -12.10 20.10
CA GLY A 109 30.99 -12.53 18.92
C GLY A 109 30.49 -11.99 17.56
N MET A 110 29.30 -11.37 17.50
CA MET A 110 28.77 -10.78 16.26
C MET A 110 29.35 -9.38 16.02
N THR A 111 29.84 -9.12 14.80
CA THR A 111 30.31 -7.78 14.41
C THR A 111 29.13 -6.84 14.16
N ARG A 112 29.41 -5.53 14.09
CA ARG A 112 28.38 -4.54 13.74
C ARG A 112 27.85 -4.75 12.32
N ASP A 113 28.71 -5.20 11.40
CA ASP A 113 28.34 -5.43 10.01
C ASP A 113 27.52 -6.70 9.83
N ASP A 114 27.83 -7.77 10.57
CA ASP A 114 27.00 -8.99 10.55
C ASP A 114 25.57 -8.69 11.00
N LEU A 115 25.44 -7.96 12.11
CA LEU A 115 24.14 -7.56 12.64
C LEU A 115 23.37 -6.69 11.64
N PHE A 116 24.07 -5.75 10.99
CA PHE A 116 23.47 -4.92 9.95
C PHE A 116 22.97 -5.77 8.79
N ASN A 117 23.79 -6.66 8.23
CA ASN A 117 23.43 -7.46 7.06
C ASN A 117 22.23 -8.39 7.34
N ILE A 118 22.18 -9.00 8.52
CA ILE A 118 21.05 -9.86 8.93
C ILE A 118 19.76 -9.03 9.00
N ASN A 119 19.78 -7.93 9.75
CA ASN A 119 18.57 -7.11 9.92
C ASN A 119 18.18 -6.39 8.63
N ALA A 120 19.13 -6.01 7.78
CA ALA A 120 18.88 -5.45 6.46
C ALA A 120 18.13 -6.44 5.55
N GLY A 121 18.52 -7.72 5.57
CA GLY A 121 17.79 -8.78 4.86
C GLY A 121 16.37 -8.97 5.37
N ILE A 122 16.19 -9.04 6.70
CA ILE A 122 14.86 -9.15 7.34
C ILE A 122 13.97 -7.98 6.93
N VAL A 123 14.47 -6.74 7.10
CA VAL A 123 13.71 -5.52 6.76
C VAL A 123 13.37 -5.48 5.29
N LYS A 124 14.31 -5.80 4.39
CA LYS A 124 14.04 -5.86 2.95
C LYS A 124 12.87 -6.80 2.63
N ASN A 125 12.87 -8.01 3.19
CA ASN A 125 11.83 -9.00 2.91
C ASN A 125 10.47 -8.55 3.44
N LEU A 126 10.41 -8.07 4.69
CA LEU A 126 9.16 -7.58 5.28
C LEU A 126 8.62 -6.35 4.54
N CYS A 127 9.47 -5.39 4.18
CA CYS A 127 9.07 -4.23 3.38
C CYS A 127 8.61 -4.62 1.97
N THR A 128 9.21 -5.65 1.36
CA THR A 128 8.73 -6.16 0.06
C THR A 128 7.30 -6.69 0.18
N ALA A 129 6.99 -7.42 1.27
CA ALA A 129 5.63 -7.89 1.53
C ALA A 129 4.65 -6.74 1.83
N ILE A 130 5.06 -5.75 2.63
CA ILE A 130 4.24 -4.55 2.91
C ILE A 130 3.87 -3.82 1.62
N ALA A 131 4.86 -3.61 0.76
CA ALA A 131 4.67 -2.94 -0.53
C ALA A 131 3.68 -3.70 -1.44
N LYS A 132 3.62 -5.03 -1.30
CA LYS A 132 2.71 -5.89 -2.06
C LYS A 132 1.29 -5.92 -1.50
N TYR A 133 1.15 -6.12 -0.19
CA TYR A 133 -0.12 -6.50 0.43
C TYR A 133 -0.82 -5.34 1.15
N CYS A 134 -0.09 -4.31 1.58
CA CYS A 134 -0.65 -3.14 2.25
C CYS A 134 0.14 -1.86 1.97
N PRO A 135 0.29 -1.43 0.70
CA PRO A 135 1.14 -0.29 0.33
C PRO A 135 0.70 1.04 0.94
N ASN A 136 -0.56 1.14 1.36
CA ASN A 136 -1.11 2.34 1.99
C ASN A 136 -0.95 2.34 3.53
N ALA A 137 -0.39 1.31 4.15
CA ALA A 137 -0.21 1.28 5.60
C ALA A 137 0.83 2.32 6.07
N LEU A 138 0.64 2.87 7.26
CA LEU A 138 1.72 3.56 7.97
C LEU A 138 2.73 2.50 8.45
N VAL A 139 4.02 2.78 8.34
CA VAL A 139 5.10 1.83 8.68
C VAL A 139 5.97 2.43 9.77
N ASN A 140 5.94 1.80 10.94
CA ASN A 140 6.76 2.14 12.09
C ASN A 140 7.95 1.18 12.19
N MET A 141 9.10 1.63 11.71
CA MET A 141 10.36 0.88 11.73
C MET A 141 11.04 0.97 13.10
N ILE A 142 11.15 -0.16 13.80
CA ILE A 142 11.90 -0.30 15.06
C ILE A 142 13.19 -1.10 14.84
N SER A 143 13.24 -1.96 13.81
CA SER A 143 14.40 -2.79 13.47
C SER A 143 15.69 -1.98 13.41
N ASN A 144 16.65 -2.34 14.27
CA ASN A 144 17.94 -1.69 14.31
C ASN A 144 18.89 -2.21 13.22
N PRO A 145 19.77 -1.35 12.66
CA PRO A 145 19.92 0.08 12.99
C PRO A 145 18.95 0.97 12.21
N VAL A 146 18.09 1.74 12.92
CA VAL A 146 17.04 2.60 12.31
C VAL A 146 17.60 3.56 11.26
N ASN A 147 18.79 4.13 11.50
CA ASN A 147 19.47 5.05 10.58
C ASN A 147 19.74 4.45 9.19
N SER A 148 19.76 3.12 9.06
CA SER A 148 19.97 2.43 7.78
C SER A 148 18.76 1.60 7.34
N THR A 149 17.96 1.05 8.26
CA THR A 149 16.78 0.24 7.93
C THR A 149 15.64 1.09 7.35
N VAL A 150 15.50 2.35 7.78
CA VAL A 150 14.54 3.30 7.16
C VAL A 150 14.92 3.60 5.70
N PRO A 151 16.16 3.99 5.38
CA PRO A 151 16.61 4.08 3.99
C PRO A 151 16.41 2.80 3.16
N ILE A 152 16.65 1.62 3.75
CA ILE A 152 16.39 0.34 3.07
C ILE A 152 14.91 0.21 2.71
N ALA A 153 14.01 0.44 3.66
CA ALA A 153 12.57 0.40 3.43
C ALA A 153 12.14 1.40 2.35
N ALA A 154 12.65 2.64 2.40
CA ALA A 154 12.36 3.67 1.41
C ALA A 154 12.77 3.24 -0.01
N GLU A 155 13.98 2.69 -0.18
CA GLU A 155 14.45 2.22 -1.48
C GLU A 155 13.67 0.99 -1.99
N VAL A 156 13.29 0.07 -1.09
CA VAL A 156 12.38 -1.04 -1.43
C VAL A 156 11.06 -0.49 -1.97
N PHE A 157 10.43 0.43 -1.25
CA PHE A 157 9.15 1.04 -1.67
C PHE A 157 9.26 1.86 -2.96
N LYS A 158 10.39 2.55 -3.20
CA LYS A 158 10.61 3.31 -4.44
C LYS A 158 10.68 2.38 -5.64
N LYS A 159 11.44 1.29 -5.54
CA LYS A 159 11.53 0.27 -6.59
C LYS A 159 10.19 -0.40 -6.87
N ALA A 160 9.41 -0.56 -5.81
CA ALA A 160 8.07 -1.09 -5.82
C ALA A 160 7.04 -0.07 -6.37
N GLY A 161 7.39 1.21 -6.53
CA GLY A 161 6.46 2.26 -6.99
C GLY A 161 5.40 2.65 -5.97
N THR A 162 5.60 2.31 -4.69
CA THR A 162 4.63 2.50 -3.59
C THR A 162 5.14 3.43 -2.49
N TYR A 163 6.28 4.10 -2.71
CA TYR A 163 6.87 4.99 -1.73
C TYR A 163 6.04 6.25 -1.49
N ASP A 164 5.61 6.44 -0.24
CA ASP A 164 5.03 7.67 0.28
C ASP A 164 5.84 8.10 1.52
N GLU A 165 6.53 9.23 1.41
CA GLU A 165 7.36 9.80 2.47
C GLU A 165 6.58 10.13 3.75
N LYS A 166 5.26 10.29 3.66
CA LYS A 166 4.38 10.59 4.80
C LYS A 166 3.91 9.33 5.54
N ARG A 167 4.37 8.15 5.11
CA ARG A 167 3.90 6.86 5.67
C ARG A 167 5.02 6.00 6.25
N LEU A 168 6.29 6.33 6.05
CA LEU A 168 7.42 5.58 6.59
C LEU A 168 8.09 6.34 7.73
N PHE A 169 8.10 5.76 8.92
CA PHE A 169 8.63 6.37 10.14
C PHE A 169 9.69 5.50 10.79
N GLY A 170 10.86 6.08 11.07
CA GLY A 170 11.83 5.52 12.01
C GLY A 170 11.40 5.84 13.44
N VAL A 171 11.15 4.82 14.26
CA VAL A 171 10.71 5.02 15.64
C VAL A 171 11.90 5.39 16.52
N THR A 172 12.04 6.66 16.85
CA THR A 172 13.09 7.20 17.74
C THR A 172 12.56 7.62 19.12
N THR A 173 11.27 7.34 19.40
CA THR A 173 10.57 7.78 20.62
C THR A 173 11.25 7.33 21.91
N LEU A 174 12.00 6.22 21.89
CA LEU A 174 12.79 5.76 23.03
C LEU A 174 13.82 6.81 23.48
N ASP A 175 14.44 7.53 22.55
CA ASP A 175 15.42 8.56 22.89
C ASP A 175 14.76 9.78 23.54
N VAL A 176 13.57 10.15 23.09
CA VAL A 176 12.74 11.18 23.73
C VAL A 176 12.35 10.75 25.15
N VAL A 177 11.88 9.51 25.33
CA VAL A 177 11.52 8.97 26.65
C VAL A 177 12.74 8.98 27.59
N ARG A 178 13.92 8.59 27.11
CA ARG A 178 15.18 8.64 27.87
C ARG A 178 15.58 10.06 28.22
N ALA A 179 15.57 10.97 27.26
CA ALA A 179 15.93 12.37 27.47
C ALA A 179 15.03 13.03 28.53
N ARG A 180 13.71 12.83 28.44
CA ARG A 180 12.73 13.31 29.44
C ARG A 180 13.01 12.72 30.82
N THR A 181 13.23 11.41 30.91
CA THR A 181 13.49 10.71 32.18
C THR A 181 14.77 11.20 32.85
N PHE A 182 15.86 11.30 32.10
CA PHE A 182 17.16 11.74 32.65
C PHE A 182 17.15 13.22 33.03
N TYR A 183 16.50 14.07 32.24
CA TYR A 183 16.34 15.48 32.58
C TYR A 183 15.49 15.64 33.84
N ALA A 184 14.33 14.99 33.91
CA ALA A 184 13.43 15.03 35.06
C ALA A 184 14.12 14.59 36.35
N GLY A 185 14.86 13.47 36.31
CA GLY A 185 15.61 12.97 37.47
C GLY A 185 16.72 13.92 37.91
N LYS A 186 17.40 14.60 36.97
CA LYS A 186 18.47 15.56 37.31
C LYS A 186 17.94 16.91 37.79
N ALA A 187 16.82 17.38 37.22
CA ALA A 187 16.16 18.62 37.60
C ALA A 187 15.22 18.45 38.82
N ASN A 188 14.98 17.20 39.25
CA ASN A 188 14.06 16.83 40.32
C ASN A 188 12.63 17.38 40.09
N VAL A 189 12.12 17.17 38.88
CA VAL A 189 10.77 17.55 38.45
C VAL A 189 9.98 16.33 37.98
N ASP A 190 8.66 16.47 37.86
CA ASP A 190 7.82 15.41 37.29
C ASP A 190 8.18 15.18 35.81
N VAL A 191 8.41 13.93 35.42
CA VAL A 191 8.72 13.54 34.04
C VAL A 191 7.59 13.87 33.07
N ASN A 192 6.34 13.88 33.56
CA ASN A 192 5.18 14.25 32.75
C ASN A 192 5.18 15.74 32.37
N THR A 193 5.87 16.57 33.16
CA THR A 193 6.03 18.01 32.92
C THR A 193 7.33 18.36 32.21
N VAL A 194 8.03 17.40 31.61
CA VAL A 194 9.27 17.63 30.86
C VAL A 194 9.01 17.34 29.39
N ASP A 195 9.35 18.28 28.52
CA ASP A 195 9.36 18.10 27.07
C ASP A 195 10.76 18.40 26.52
N VAL A 196 11.40 17.39 25.93
CA VAL A 196 12.74 17.48 25.36
C VAL A 196 12.68 16.90 23.94
N PRO A 197 12.67 17.74 22.90
CA PRO A 197 12.78 17.28 21.53
C PRO A 197 14.11 16.56 21.29
N VAL A 198 14.10 15.48 20.51
CA VAL A 198 15.30 14.76 20.09
C VAL A 198 15.30 14.68 18.56
N VAL A 199 16.40 15.07 17.93
CA VAL A 199 16.55 15.12 16.47
C VAL A 199 17.78 14.34 16.01
N GLY A 200 17.92 14.14 14.70
CA GLY A 200 19.03 13.42 14.08
C GLY A 200 18.66 11.97 13.74
N GLY A 201 19.31 11.01 14.38
CA GLY A 201 19.14 9.57 14.19
C GLY A 201 18.99 8.82 15.52
N HIS A 202 19.15 7.50 15.48
CA HIS A 202 18.92 6.57 16.60
C HIS A 202 20.19 5.78 17.01
N ALA A 203 21.38 6.34 16.76
CA ALA A 203 22.64 5.67 17.09
C ALA A 203 23.74 6.65 17.51
N GLY A 204 24.38 6.41 18.66
CA GLY A 204 25.58 7.14 19.08
C GLY A 204 25.39 8.65 19.05
N ILE A 205 26.32 9.35 18.40
CA ILE A 205 26.31 10.81 18.29
C ILE A 205 25.17 11.34 17.41
N THR A 206 24.48 10.47 16.67
CA THR A 206 23.34 10.89 15.84
C THR A 206 22.11 11.24 16.65
N ILE A 207 22.04 10.83 17.93
CA ILE A 207 20.95 11.16 18.83
C ILE A 207 21.23 12.52 19.46
N LEU A 208 20.50 13.56 19.05
CA LEU A 208 20.70 14.93 19.55
C LEU A 208 19.48 15.43 20.34
N PRO A 209 19.50 15.34 21.68
CA PRO A 209 18.49 15.98 22.53
C PRO A 209 18.69 17.51 22.57
N LEU A 210 17.61 18.25 22.34
CA LEU A 210 17.58 19.71 22.28
C LEU A 210 17.06 20.30 23.60
N PHE A 211 17.95 20.43 24.58
CA PHE A 211 17.61 20.97 25.91
C PHE A 211 17.31 22.47 25.89
N SER A 212 17.72 23.21 24.85
CA SER A 212 17.37 24.63 24.69
C SER A 212 15.90 24.86 24.35
N GLN A 213 15.20 23.83 23.86
CA GLN A 213 13.82 23.93 23.37
C GLN A 213 12.76 23.42 24.35
N VAL A 214 13.07 23.33 25.65
CA VAL A 214 12.08 22.91 26.65
C VAL A 214 10.90 23.89 26.66
N ARG A 215 9.76 23.49 26.10
CA ARG A 215 8.50 24.24 26.17
C ARG A 215 7.45 23.43 26.91
N LEU A 216 6.85 24.07 27.91
CA LEU A 216 5.73 23.50 28.67
C LEU A 216 4.45 24.24 28.32
N GLY A 217 3.42 23.50 27.92
CA GLY A 217 2.09 24.01 27.60
C GLY A 217 0.98 23.11 28.16
N LYS A 218 -0.18 23.69 28.46
CA LYS A 218 -1.31 22.98 29.10
C LYS A 218 -2.08 22.01 28.18
N ASN A 219 -1.99 22.13 26.85
CA ASN A 219 -2.88 21.43 25.90
C ASN A 219 -2.18 20.75 24.70
N GLY A 220 -0.86 20.50 24.72
CA GLY A 220 -0.15 19.83 23.62
C GLY A 220 0.33 20.74 22.48
N VAL A 221 0.66 20.15 21.32
CA VAL A 221 1.35 20.79 20.17
C VAL A 221 0.35 21.25 19.09
N GLU A 222 0.33 22.55 18.76
CA GLU A 222 -0.49 23.14 17.68
C GLU A 222 0.30 23.45 16.38
N GLU A 223 1.63 23.59 16.43
CA GLU A 223 2.49 23.85 15.25
C GLU A 223 3.94 23.39 15.51
N VAL A 224 4.61 22.82 14.49
CA VAL A 224 6.04 22.45 14.54
C VAL A 224 6.88 23.66 14.12
N LEU A 225 7.39 24.39 15.10
CA LEU A 225 8.40 25.43 14.84
C LEU A 225 9.74 24.77 14.49
N GLY A 226 10.52 25.38 13.60
CA GLY A 226 11.89 24.95 13.31
C GLY A 226 12.80 24.96 14.54
N LEU A 227 14.08 24.61 14.37
CA LEU A 227 15.05 24.35 15.46
C LEU A 227 15.35 25.53 16.43
N GLY A 228 14.64 26.66 16.36
CA GLY A 228 14.78 27.78 17.30
C GLY A 228 16.22 28.32 17.42
N GLN A 229 16.54 28.93 18.57
CA GLN A 229 17.92 29.29 18.90
C GLN A 229 18.61 28.13 19.61
N LEU A 230 19.59 27.52 18.94
CA LEU A 230 20.41 26.42 19.48
C LEU A 230 21.58 26.94 20.32
N THR A 231 21.89 26.23 21.40
CA THR A 231 23.12 26.39 22.19
C THR A 231 24.34 25.96 21.38
N GLN A 232 25.55 26.35 21.81
CA GLN A 232 26.78 25.93 21.13
C GLN A 232 26.92 24.39 21.13
N PHE A 233 26.60 23.74 22.25
CA PHE A 233 26.59 22.27 22.35
C PHE A 233 25.68 21.61 21.30
N GLU A 234 24.48 22.15 21.09
CA GLU A 234 23.54 21.59 20.11
C GLU A 234 23.99 21.86 18.67
N LYS A 235 24.60 23.02 18.40
CA LYS A 235 25.19 23.31 17.08
C LYS A 235 26.34 22.35 16.79
N ASP A 236 27.24 22.15 17.75
CA ASP A 236 28.38 21.23 17.61
C ASP A 236 27.90 19.79 17.42
N GLY A 237 26.88 19.37 18.19
CA GLY A 237 26.24 18.07 18.03
C GLY A 237 25.58 17.89 16.66
N LEU A 238 24.91 18.93 16.15
CA LEU A 238 24.29 18.92 14.82
C LEU A 238 25.32 18.81 13.69
N GLU A 239 26.48 19.45 13.83
CA GLU A 239 27.55 19.27 12.85
C GLU A 239 28.19 17.88 12.95
N ALA A 240 28.43 17.39 14.18
CA ALA A 240 29.02 16.08 14.41
C ALA A 240 28.17 14.92 13.87
N LEU A 241 26.84 14.99 14.00
CA LEU A 241 25.96 13.89 13.58
C LEU A 241 25.85 13.73 12.06
N LYS A 242 26.05 14.80 11.27
CA LYS A 242 25.80 14.77 9.82
C LYS A 242 26.61 13.70 9.11
N GLY A 243 27.88 13.55 9.49
CA GLY A 243 28.79 12.58 8.88
C GLY A 243 28.34 11.13 9.13
N GLU A 244 28.05 10.79 10.39
CA GLU A 244 27.64 9.43 10.76
C GLU A 244 26.24 9.07 10.21
N LEU A 245 25.31 10.02 10.24
CA LEU A 245 23.97 9.83 9.72
C LEU A 245 24.01 9.64 8.19
N LYS A 246 24.76 10.47 7.47
CA LYS A 246 24.96 10.34 6.03
C LYS A 246 25.54 8.97 5.67
N SER A 247 26.59 8.53 6.36
CA SER A 247 27.20 7.22 6.14
C SER A 247 26.20 6.07 6.38
N SER A 248 25.38 6.17 7.43
CA SER A 248 24.34 5.17 7.72
C SER A 248 23.27 5.09 6.63
N ILE A 249 22.87 6.24 6.08
CA ILE A 249 21.91 6.34 4.97
C ILE A 249 22.50 5.73 3.71
N GLU A 250 23.71 6.13 3.33
CA GLU A 250 24.41 5.62 2.16
C GLU A 250 24.58 4.09 2.23
N LYS A 251 24.90 3.55 3.41
CA LYS A 251 25.00 2.10 3.63
C LYS A 251 23.68 1.38 3.37
N GLY A 252 22.55 1.92 3.84
CA GLY A 252 21.22 1.34 3.62
C GLY A 252 20.79 1.38 2.15
N VAL A 253 21.04 2.51 1.48
CA VAL A 253 20.75 2.68 0.05
C VAL A 253 21.62 1.73 -0.79
N ALA A 254 22.92 1.67 -0.51
CA ALA A 254 23.86 0.78 -1.21
C ALA A 254 23.47 -0.69 -1.07
N PHE A 255 23.11 -1.13 0.15
CA PHE A 255 22.63 -2.49 0.38
C PHE A 255 21.42 -2.84 -0.49
N THR A 256 20.42 -1.95 -0.53
CA THR A 256 19.18 -2.19 -1.29
C THR A 256 19.41 -2.14 -2.80
N ASN A 257 20.38 -1.36 -3.26
CA ASN A 257 20.78 -1.32 -4.66
C ASN A 257 21.55 -2.56 -5.10
N ALA A 258 22.48 -3.03 -4.28
CA ALA A 258 23.21 -4.27 -4.53
C ALA A 258 22.33 -5.52 -4.43
N ASN A 259 21.32 -5.49 -3.56
CA ASN A 259 20.43 -6.62 -3.30
C ASN A 259 19.00 -6.32 -3.76
N ALA A 260 18.82 -5.62 -4.87
CA ALA A 260 17.51 -5.22 -5.34
C ALA A 260 16.58 -6.44 -5.45
N PRO A 261 15.44 -6.47 -4.72
CA PRO A 261 14.43 -7.48 -4.99
C PRO A 261 13.89 -7.24 -6.41
N ASP A 262 13.67 -8.31 -7.19
CA ASP A 262 12.99 -8.25 -8.50
C ASP A 262 11.48 -8.02 -8.22
N ILE A 263 11.15 -6.85 -7.64
CA ILE A 263 9.77 -6.44 -7.35
C ILE A 263 9.16 -5.96 -8.64
N ARG A 264 8.81 -6.92 -9.50
CA ARG A 264 7.76 -6.70 -10.48
C ARG A 264 6.47 -6.99 -9.74
N PHE A 265 5.83 -5.96 -9.19
CA PHE A 265 4.41 -6.09 -8.96
C PHE A 265 3.78 -6.47 -10.29
N SER A 266 2.90 -7.48 -10.26
CA SER A 266 2.02 -7.78 -11.39
C SER A 266 1.51 -6.43 -11.88
N SER A 267 1.88 -6.10 -13.12
CA SER A 267 1.42 -4.93 -13.83
C SER A 267 -0.06 -4.75 -13.54
N PHE A 268 -0.48 -3.52 -13.25
CA PHE A 268 -1.91 -3.24 -13.14
C PHE A 268 -2.60 -3.79 -14.40
N GLN A 269 -3.44 -4.81 -14.24
CA GLN A 269 -4.17 -5.46 -15.33
C GLN A 269 -5.57 -4.86 -15.40
N TYR A 270 -5.95 -4.39 -16.59
CA TYR A 270 -7.27 -3.86 -16.85
C TYR A 270 -8.03 -4.82 -17.76
N ASP A 271 -8.89 -5.63 -17.14
CA ASP A 271 -9.75 -6.58 -17.85
C ASP A 271 -11.16 -6.01 -18.05
N SER A 272 -11.71 -6.19 -19.25
CA SER A 272 -12.97 -5.55 -19.64
C SER A 272 -13.90 -6.52 -20.37
N PHE A 273 -15.18 -6.48 -19.99
CA PHE A 273 -16.27 -7.35 -20.49
C PHE A 273 -17.38 -6.49 -21.08
N GLY A 274 -18.26 -7.09 -21.89
CA GLY A 274 -19.48 -6.45 -22.36
C GLY A 274 -19.70 -6.53 -23.86
N ASP A 275 -20.40 -5.53 -24.40
CA ASP A 275 -20.91 -5.58 -25.77
C ASP A 275 -20.13 -4.66 -26.74
N SER A 276 -20.81 -4.24 -27.80
CA SER A 276 -20.37 -3.24 -28.78
C SER A 276 -19.74 -1.96 -28.20
N LEU A 277 -20.13 -1.52 -27.00
CA LEU A 277 -19.60 -0.30 -26.36
C LEU A 277 -18.20 -0.50 -25.76
N ALA A 278 -17.80 -1.74 -25.48
CA ALA A 278 -16.53 -2.09 -24.85
C ALA A 278 -15.61 -2.90 -25.77
N ASP A 279 -16.11 -3.51 -26.85
CA ASP A 279 -15.34 -4.36 -27.75
C ASP A 279 -14.16 -3.64 -28.42
N THR A 280 -12.94 -3.96 -28.00
CA THR A 280 -11.71 -3.35 -28.54
C THR A 280 -11.20 -3.97 -29.84
N GLY A 281 -11.96 -4.89 -30.44
CA GLY A 281 -11.67 -5.52 -31.73
C GLY A 281 -11.65 -7.05 -31.68
N ASN A 282 -12.45 -7.70 -30.83
CA ASN A 282 -12.71 -9.14 -30.88
C ASN A 282 -13.66 -9.51 -32.04
N PHE A 283 -14.59 -8.62 -32.40
CA PHE A 283 -15.57 -8.84 -33.47
C PHE A 283 -15.01 -9.43 -34.79
N PRO A 284 -13.91 -8.92 -35.36
CA PRO A 284 -13.35 -9.44 -36.62
C PRO A 284 -12.87 -10.89 -36.53
N PHE A 285 -12.44 -11.33 -35.35
CA PHE A 285 -11.93 -12.70 -35.14
C PHE A 285 -13.04 -13.75 -35.13
N LEU A 286 -14.28 -13.35 -34.88
CA LEU A 286 -15.43 -14.25 -34.80
C LEU A 286 -16.25 -14.28 -36.08
N TYR A 287 -16.47 -13.11 -36.68
CA TYR A 287 -17.39 -12.98 -37.82
C TYR A 287 -16.66 -12.95 -39.18
N GLY A 288 -15.33 -12.97 -39.17
CA GLY A 288 -14.51 -12.90 -40.38
C GLY A 288 -14.69 -11.56 -41.10
N ASN A 289 -13.98 -11.37 -42.22
CA ASN A 289 -14.04 -10.12 -42.99
C ASN A 289 -15.32 -10.07 -43.86
N ASP A 290 -16.51 -10.14 -43.22
CA ASP A 290 -17.79 -9.98 -43.91
C ASP A 290 -18.00 -8.49 -44.23
N SER A 291 -17.97 -8.16 -45.53
CA SER A 291 -18.12 -6.79 -46.03
C SER A 291 -19.49 -6.15 -45.73
N ARG A 292 -20.44 -6.92 -45.19
CA ARG A 292 -21.75 -6.44 -44.75
C ARG A 292 -21.75 -5.89 -43.33
N GLU A 293 -20.77 -6.23 -42.51
CA GLU A 293 -20.71 -5.82 -41.11
C GLU A 293 -20.20 -4.38 -40.95
N PRO A 294 -20.97 -3.46 -40.33
CA PRO A 294 -20.58 -2.05 -40.22
C PRO A 294 -19.24 -1.82 -39.53
N ALA A 295 -18.95 -2.55 -38.45
CA ALA A 295 -17.72 -2.39 -37.66
C ALA A 295 -16.43 -2.78 -38.42
N LEU A 296 -16.56 -3.48 -39.54
CA LEU A 296 -15.44 -3.94 -40.39
C LEU A 296 -15.15 -3.00 -41.57
N ARG A 297 -15.80 -1.83 -41.64
CA ARG A 297 -15.61 -0.84 -42.70
C ARG A 297 -15.62 0.60 -42.17
N THR A 298 -15.11 1.53 -42.97
CA THR A 298 -15.24 2.95 -42.68
C THR A 298 -16.74 3.35 -42.62
N PRO A 299 -17.14 4.29 -41.75
CA PRO A 299 -16.28 5.17 -40.95
C PRO A 299 -15.75 4.56 -39.64
N TYR A 300 -16.05 3.32 -39.29
CA TYR A 300 -15.61 2.78 -38.00
C TYR A 300 -14.06 2.71 -37.92
N GLY A 301 -13.49 3.29 -36.86
CA GLY A 301 -12.05 3.46 -36.62
C GLY A 301 -11.34 4.58 -37.41
N GLU A 302 -12.02 5.36 -38.27
CA GLU A 302 -11.40 6.31 -39.19
C GLU A 302 -10.81 7.54 -38.50
N THR A 303 -11.47 8.08 -37.47
CA THR A 303 -11.04 9.29 -36.77
C THR A 303 -9.72 9.10 -36.01
N PHE A 304 -9.52 7.94 -35.36
CA PHE A 304 -8.34 7.70 -34.52
C PHE A 304 -7.36 6.69 -35.11
N PHE A 305 -7.83 5.51 -35.52
CA PHE A 305 -6.96 4.42 -35.99
C PHE A 305 -6.66 4.47 -37.49
N ARG A 306 -7.37 5.34 -38.23
CA ARG A 306 -7.21 5.53 -39.69
C ARG A 306 -7.46 4.25 -40.51
N ARG A 307 -8.17 3.28 -39.93
CA ARG A 307 -8.60 2.02 -40.55
C ARG A 307 -9.76 1.42 -39.77
N ALA A 308 -10.51 0.52 -40.42
CA ALA A 308 -11.48 -0.32 -39.73
C ALA A 308 -10.78 -1.22 -38.69
N THR A 309 -11.32 -1.24 -37.47
CA THR A 309 -10.74 -1.97 -36.33
C THR A 309 -11.64 -3.08 -35.81
N GLY A 310 -12.88 -3.20 -36.31
CA GLY A 310 -13.88 -4.08 -35.70
C GLY A 310 -14.59 -3.49 -34.49
N ARG A 311 -14.28 -2.23 -34.13
CA ARG A 311 -14.93 -1.53 -33.03
C ARG A 311 -16.20 -0.85 -33.53
N PHE A 312 -17.26 -0.86 -32.74
CA PHE A 312 -18.48 -0.08 -33.03
C PHE A 312 -18.31 1.41 -32.65
N SER A 313 -17.14 1.98 -32.98
CA SER A 313 -16.79 3.41 -32.83
C SER A 313 -15.94 3.88 -34.02
N ASP A 314 -16.01 5.17 -34.36
CA ASP A 314 -15.13 5.85 -35.32
C ASP A 314 -13.70 6.09 -34.74
N GLY A 315 -13.41 5.56 -33.55
CA GLY A 315 -12.07 5.62 -33.00
C GLY A 315 -11.99 4.96 -31.65
N ARG A 316 -11.71 5.77 -30.63
CA ARG A 316 -11.58 5.29 -29.26
C ARG A 316 -12.93 4.94 -28.64
N LEU A 317 -12.88 4.03 -27.67
CA LEU A 317 -13.97 3.62 -26.80
C LEU A 317 -13.72 4.15 -25.38
N ILE A 318 -14.73 4.11 -24.51
CA ILE A 318 -14.57 4.54 -23.11
C ILE A 318 -13.42 3.79 -22.40
N VAL A 319 -13.23 2.51 -22.75
CA VAL A 319 -12.15 1.68 -22.22
C VAL A 319 -10.76 2.21 -22.57
N ASP A 320 -10.59 2.85 -23.74
CA ASP A 320 -9.32 3.44 -24.14
C ASP A 320 -9.02 4.71 -23.32
N PHE A 321 -10.04 5.51 -23.00
CA PHE A 321 -9.86 6.70 -22.16
C PHE A 321 -9.54 6.33 -20.71
N ILE A 322 -10.13 5.25 -20.19
CA ILE A 322 -9.80 4.72 -18.88
C ILE A 322 -8.34 4.24 -18.88
N ALA A 323 -7.93 3.42 -19.87
CA ALA A 323 -6.55 2.96 -19.99
C ALA A 323 -5.54 4.13 -20.06
N ASP A 324 -5.82 5.15 -20.88
CA ASP A 324 -5.00 6.35 -21.03
C ASP A 324 -4.87 7.13 -19.70
N THR A 325 -5.99 7.30 -18.98
CA THR A 325 -6.00 7.96 -17.66
C THR A 325 -5.18 7.20 -16.62
N MET A 326 -5.11 5.86 -16.75
CA MET A 326 -4.34 4.99 -15.88
C MET A 326 -2.88 4.80 -16.32
N GLY A 327 -2.47 5.41 -17.45
CA GLY A 327 -1.12 5.26 -18.01
C GLY A 327 -0.85 3.86 -18.58
N LEU A 328 -1.90 3.13 -18.99
CA LEU A 328 -1.82 1.78 -19.56
C LEU A 328 -1.85 1.82 -21.10
N PRO A 329 -1.25 0.82 -21.78
CA PRO A 329 -1.49 0.65 -23.22
C PRO A 329 -2.97 0.35 -23.50
N PHE A 330 -3.40 0.53 -24.75
CA PHE A 330 -4.75 0.15 -25.14
C PHE A 330 -5.00 -1.35 -24.88
N VAL A 331 -6.16 -1.63 -24.28
CA VAL A 331 -6.53 -2.98 -23.87
C VAL A 331 -6.68 -3.86 -25.10
N ARG A 332 -5.88 -4.93 -25.13
CA ARG A 332 -5.83 -5.85 -26.24
C ARG A 332 -7.12 -6.69 -26.31
N PRO A 333 -7.73 -6.87 -27.50
CA PRO A 333 -8.82 -7.83 -27.65
C PRO A 333 -8.31 -9.26 -27.40
N TYR A 334 -8.99 -10.01 -26.53
CA TYR A 334 -8.62 -11.35 -26.10
C TYR A 334 -8.25 -12.28 -27.26
N LEU A 335 -9.06 -12.30 -28.33
CA LEU A 335 -8.85 -13.20 -29.47
C LEU A 335 -7.60 -12.89 -30.31
N SER A 336 -6.95 -11.74 -30.08
CA SER A 336 -5.72 -11.34 -30.78
C SER A 336 -4.43 -11.80 -30.11
N GLY A 337 -4.47 -12.18 -28.83
CA GLY A 337 -3.28 -12.59 -28.07
C GLY A 337 -3.17 -14.10 -27.95
N ARG A 338 -1.97 -14.60 -27.64
CA ARG A 338 -1.70 -16.04 -27.48
C ARG A 338 -0.81 -16.36 -26.28
N THR A 339 0.00 -15.42 -25.80
CA THR A 339 0.92 -15.65 -24.67
C THR A 339 0.59 -14.80 -23.45
N ALA A 340 1.14 -15.14 -22.29
CA ALA A 340 0.99 -14.35 -21.07
C ALA A 340 1.50 -12.91 -21.26
N GLU A 341 2.58 -12.72 -22.04
CA GLU A 341 3.13 -11.40 -22.34
C GLU A 341 2.18 -10.53 -23.17
N ASP A 342 1.38 -11.13 -24.07
CA ASP A 342 0.37 -10.39 -24.85
C ASP A 342 -0.67 -9.71 -23.95
N PHE A 343 -0.93 -10.30 -22.77
CA PHE A 343 -1.95 -9.89 -21.81
C PHE A 343 -1.36 -9.34 -20.51
N ALA A 344 -0.08 -8.96 -20.51
CA ALA A 344 0.58 -8.42 -19.32
C ALA A 344 -0.14 -7.18 -18.73
N SER A 345 -0.81 -6.39 -19.58
CA SER A 345 -1.56 -5.18 -19.17
C SER A 345 -3.08 -5.39 -19.10
N GLY A 346 -3.57 -6.63 -19.22
CA GLY A 346 -4.99 -6.99 -19.24
C GLY A 346 -5.53 -7.27 -20.64
N ALA A 347 -6.77 -7.78 -20.69
CA ALA A 347 -7.46 -8.20 -21.89
C ALA A 347 -8.90 -7.69 -21.95
N ASN A 348 -9.40 -7.44 -23.16
CA ASN A 348 -10.79 -7.12 -23.40
C ASN A 348 -11.49 -8.37 -23.96
N PHE A 349 -12.51 -8.83 -23.27
CA PHE A 349 -13.34 -10.00 -23.60
C PHE A 349 -14.65 -9.60 -24.29
N ALA A 350 -14.98 -8.31 -24.28
CA ALA A 350 -16.21 -7.80 -24.86
C ALA A 350 -16.32 -8.11 -26.36
N VAL A 351 -17.53 -8.41 -26.81
CA VAL A 351 -17.83 -8.63 -28.23
C VAL A 351 -19.06 -7.84 -28.67
N GLY A 352 -18.98 -7.21 -29.83
CA GLY A 352 -20.12 -6.56 -30.48
C GLY A 352 -21.37 -7.45 -30.55
N GLY A 353 -22.47 -6.96 -29.96
CA GLY A 353 -23.74 -7.68 -29.91
C GLY A 353 -23.80 -8.84 -28.91
N ALA A 354 -22.82 -8.96 -28.01
CA ALA A 354 -22.86 -9.91 -26.91
C ALA A 354 -24.04 -9.62 -25.97
N MET A 355 -24.66 -10.68 -25.45
CA MET A 355 -25.77 -10.58 -24.52
C MET A 355 -25.33 -10.89 -23.08
N ALA A 356 -26.02 -10.31 -22.09
CA ALA A 356 -25.78 -10.67 -20.70
C ALA A 356 -26.17 -12.12 -20.38
N LEU A 357 -27.16 -12.68 -21.09
CA LEU A 357 -27.66 -14.05 -20.89
C LEU A 357 -27.45 -14.90 -22.14
N GLY A 358 -27.12 -16.18 -21.94
CA GLY A 358 -26.92 -17.12 -23.03
C GLY A 358 -28.20 -17.46 -23.81
N PRO A 359 -28.08 -17.95 -25.06
CA PRO A 359 -29.22 -18.32 -25.91
C PRO A 359 -30.18 -19.35 -25.26
N ASP A 360 -29.66 -20.28 -24.46
CA ASP A 360 -30.46 -21.32 -23.81
C ASP A 360 -31.47 -20.76 -22.81
N PHE A 361 -31.14 -19.64 -22.15
CA PHE A 361 -32.08 -18.93 -21.28
C PHE A 361 -33.35 -18.49 -22.03
N PHE A 362 -33.18 -18.04 -23.27
CA PHE A 362 -34.26 -17.57 -24.14
C PHE A 362 -35.02 -18.73 -24.79
N ARG A 363 -34.31 -19.75 -25.27
CA ARG A 363 -34.92 -20.97 -25.83
C ARG A 363 -35.79 -21.68 -24.80
N GLY A 364 -35.34 -21.75 -23.55
CA GLY A 364 -36.11 -22.29 -22.43
C GLY A 364 -37.41 -21.53 -22.14
N ARG A 365 -37.58 -20.32 -22.71
CA ARG A 365 -38.80 -19.48 -22.61
C ARG A 365 -39.58 -19.41 -23.93
N GLY A 366 -39.26 -20.28 -24.89
CA GLY A 366 -39.91 -20.32 -26.20
C GLY A 366 -39.51 -19.17 -27.13
N VAL A 367 -38.45 -18.42 -26.81
CA VAL A 367 -37.93 -17.36 -27.67
C VAL A 367 -36.87 -17.97 -28.59
N PRO A 368 -37.09 -18.02 -29.92
CA PRO A 368 -36.11 -18.57 -30.84
C PRO A 368 -34.88 -17.65 -30.89
N MET A 369 -33.74 -18.18 -30.44
CA MET A 369 -32.47 -17.45 -30.39
C MET A 369 -31.34 -18.32 -30.96
N GLY A 370 -30.63 -17.78 -31.96
CA GLY A 370 -29.42 -18.39 -32.51
C GLY A 370 -28.25 -18.32 -31.54
N ASP A 371 -27.20 -19.10 -31.80
CA ASP A 371 -25.97 -19.02 -31.02
C ASP A 371 -25.32 -17.65 -31.22
N ARG A 372 -25.19 -16.91 -30.12
CA ARG A 372 -24.57 -15.59 -30.08
C ARG A 372 -23.59 -15.54 -28.92
N MET A 373 -22.61 -14.64 -29.03
CA MET A 373 -21.73 -14.32 -27.93
C MET A 373 -22.54 -13.81 -26.73
N HIS A 374 -22.08 -14.16 -25.54
CA HIS A 374 -22.74 -13.82 -24.29
C HIS A 374 -21.73 -13.86 -23.14
N LEU A 375 -22.12 -13.26 -22.01
CA LEU A 375 -21.24 -13.07 -20.87
C LEU A 375 -20.61 -14.37 -20.34
N ASP A 376 -21.31 -15.51 -20.39
CA ASP A 376 -20.73 -16.78 -19.93
C ASP A 376 -19.53 -17.22 -20.79
N VAL A 377 -19.53 -16.88 -22.09
CA VAL A 377 -18.37 -17.14 -22.98
C VAL A 377 -17.23 -16.20 -22.65
N GLU A 378 -17.51 -14.93 -22.39
CA GLU A 378 -16.49 -13.96 -21.99
C GLU A 378 -15.86 -14.33 -20.64
N MET A 379 -16.69 -14.80 -19.70
CA MET A 379 -16.22 -15.34 -18.42
C MET A 379 -15.37 -16.59 -18.62
N LYS A 380 -15.75 -17.49 -19.53
CA LYS A 380 -14.90 -18.65 -19.85
C LYS A 380 -13.52 -18.22 -20.36
N TRP A 381 -13.48 -17.26 -21.29
CA TRP A 381 -12.21 -16.71 -21.80
C TRP A 381 -11.36 -16.07 -20.71
N PHE A 382 -11.99 -15.42 -19.74
CA PHE A 382 -11.30 -14.87 -18.58
C PHE A 382 -10.67 -15.98 -17.72
N HIS A 383 -11.39 -17.07 -17.45
CA HIS A 383 -10.81 -18.22 -16.75
C HIS A 383 -9.65 -18.84 -17.54
N ASP A 384 -9.81 -19.01 -18.85
CA ASP A 384 -8.74 -19.52 -19.73
C ASP A 384 -7.50 -18.60 -19.68
N LEU A 385 -7.70 -17.27 -19.57
CA LEU A 385 -6.61 -16.31 -19.38
C LEU A 385 -5.95 -16.46 -18.01
N LEU A 386 -6.73 -16.63 -16.94
CA LEU A 386 -6.18 -16.83 -15.60
C LEU A 386 -5.30 -18.08 -15.54
N ASP A 387 -5.72 -19.18 -16.18
CA ASP A 387 -4.93 -20.40 -16.28
C ASP A 387 -3.62 -20.18 -17.08
N LEU A 388 -3.66 -19.34 -18.12
CA LEU A 388 -2.48 -18.97 -18.90
C LEU A 388 -1.49 -18.11 -18.10
N LEU A 389 -2.00 -17.16 -17.31
CA LEU A 389 -1.19 -16.24 -16.51
C LEU A 389 -0.63 -16.91 -15.24
N CYS A 390 -1.37 -17.86 -14.67
CA CYS A 390 -1.04 -18.55 -13.44
C CYS A 390 -1.18 -20.08 -13.60
N PRO A 391 -0.29 -20.74 -14.37
CA PRO A 391 -0.37 -22.18 -14.55
C PRO A 391 -0.21 -22.88 -13.20
N ALA A 392 -1.14 -23.81 -12.91
CA ALA A 392 -1.30 -24.48 -11.61
C ALA A 392 -0.04 -25.23 -11.10
N ASP A 393 0.96 -25.44 -11.96
CA ASP A 393 2.17 -26.24 -11.69
C ASP A 393 3.37 -25.43 -11.15
N ARG A 394 3.16 -24.24 -10.57
CA ARG A 394 4.24 -23.41 -9.96
C ARG A 394 4.14 -23.19 -8.45
N TYR A 395 3.45 -24.07 -7.72
CA TYR A 395 3.43 -24.06 -6.26
C TYR A 395 4.10 -25.30 -5.66
#